data_AF-A0A1B7IES2-F1
#
_entry.id   AF-A0A1B7IES2-F1
#
_cell.length_a   1.000
_cell.length_b   1.000
_cell.length_c   1.000
_cell.angle_alpha   90.00
_cell.angle_beta   90.00
_cell.angle_gamma   90.00
#
_symmetry.space_group_name_H-M   'P 1'
#
loop_
_entity.id
_entity.type
_entity.pdbx_description
1 polymer ?
#
loop_
_entity_poly.entity_id
_entity_poly.type
_entity_poly.pdbx_seq_one_letter_code
_entity_poly.pdbx_strand_id
1 'polypeptide(L)'
;MNLQLDPNNYEACPSYNEWLDEQYSEQADGILDILGYQPRPSFVLFTMSPDTYEAAFSDFTQQREEGIKESVCNQFPSPIAYYFYRFENGYESDLQRLHLLRDTWESVIDILHALAVAECRHRNIQVADPLKFKDLFTDSIAKRLENIERITNQLSAEGIYPSVAKISPAATLAAMKELNQSRNAFSHSAAQSEAQARNWISDAYVDVVEVLADLDGLEDIQIVRYLSQVDGTTLRCEIFRGHSSTRTIQNIKISHQQMLDSAEKYFRPGQMLVIADGLIFGLRPMICFREDGVGHTTRLCIFRKTRGEAPNRRLEYEIIGEAVRHEEDRNNFAIEINELRGLFGLEEE
;
A
#
# COMPACT_ATOMS: atom_id res chain seq x y z
N MET A 1 -4.74 -0.94 -15.48
CA MET A 1 -4.91 -1.45 -16.88
C MET A 1 -5.36 -0.26 -17.72
N ASN A 2 -4.61 0.18 -18.75
CA ASN A 2 -4.95 1.41 -19.47
C ASN A 2 -6.39 1.38 -20.00
N LEU A 3 -7.23 2.27 -19.50
CA LEU A 3 -8.62 2.44 -19.95
C LEU A 3 -8.59 2.85 -21.43
N GLN A 4 -9.28 2.07 -22.27
CA GLN A 4 -9.37 2.33 -23.70
C GLN A 4 -10.81 2.26 -24.14
N LEU A 5 -11.21 3.25 -24.94
CA LEU A 5 -12.45 3.18 -25.68
C LEU A 5 -12.27 2.30 -26.92
N ASP A 6 -13.33 1.57 -27.27
CA ASP A 6 -13.47 0.93 -28.57
C ASP A 6 -14.75 1.47 -29.22
N PRO A 7 -14.65 2.20 -30.34
CA PRO A 7 -15.80 2.75 -31.06
C PRO A 7 -16.83 1.68 -31.49
N ASN A 8 -16.44 0.41 -31.53
CA ASN A 8 -17.29 -0.69 -31.94
C ASN A 8 -17.71 -1.61 -30.79
N ASN A 9 -17.24 -1.35 -29.57
CA ASN A 9 -17.54 -2.18 -28.40
C ASN A 9 -17.86 -1.31 -27.18
N TYR A 10 -19.15 -1.12 -26.92
CA TYR A 10 -19.66 -0.41 -25.74
C TYR A 10 -19.12 -0.97 -24.42
N GLU A 11 -18.89 -2.28 -24.34
CA GLU A 11 -18.41 -2.96 -23.12
C GLU A 11 -16.88 -2.88 -22.93
N ALA A 12 -16.16 -2.14 -23.80
CA ALA A 12 -14.72 -1.97 -23.67
C ALA A 12 -14.31 -1.19 -22.40
N CYS A 13 -15.19 -0.32 -21.89
CA CYS A 13 -14.94 0.47 -20.69
C CYS A 13 -16.19 0.60 -19.80
N PRO A 14 -16.58 -0.47 -19.07
CA PRO A 14 -17.82 -0.48 -18.29
C PRO A 14 -17.90 0.60 -17.21
N SER A 15 -16.77 0.94 -16.58
CA SER A 15 -16.70 1.99 -15.54
C SER A 15 -16.99 3.38 -16.10
N TYR A 16 -16.61 3.66 -17.35
CA TYR A 16 -16.97 4.92 -18.01
C TYR A 16 -18.47 4.98 -18.29
N ASN A 17 -19.08 3.86 -18.68
CA ASN A 17 -20.52 3.78 -18.90
C ASN A 17 -21.31 4.02 -17.61
N GLU A 18 -20.88 3.42 -16.50
CA GLU A 18 -21.46 3.63 -15.18
C GLU A 18 -21.36 5.10 -14.77
N TRP A 19 -20.18 5.71 -14.93
CA TRP A 19 -19.98 7.13 -14.62
C TRP A 19 -20.90 8.05 -15.43
N LEU A 20 -21.06 7.82 -16.73
CA LEU A 20 -21.98 8.60 -17.58
C LEU A 20 -23.45 8.47 -17.12
N ASP A 21 -23.86 7.26 -16.71
CA ASP A 21 -25.22 7.02 -16.24
C ASP A 21 -25.48 7.69 -14.89
N GLU A 22 -24.49 7.68 -13.99
CA GLU A 22 -24.54 8.37 -12.69
C GLU A 22 -24.60 9.89 -12.89
N GLN A 23 -23.72 10.45 -13.72
CA GLN A 23 -23.71 11.89 -14.02
C GLN A 23 -25.05 12.35 -14.61
N TYR A 24 -25.64 11.56 -15.50
CA TYR A 24 -26.98 11.85 -16.00
C TYR A 24 -28.02 11.82 -14.87
N SER A 25 -27.99 10.80 -14.03
CA SER A 25 -28.95 10.62 -12.94
C SER A 25 -28.90 11.77 -11.92
N GLU A 26 -27.69 12.24 -11.59
CA GLU A 26 -27.47 13.38 -10.70
C GLU A 26 -27.98 14.71 -11.30
N GLN A 27 -27.76 14.92 -12.60
CA GLN A 27 -28.15 16.17 -13.28
C GLN A 27 -29.63 16.23 -13.64
N ALA A 28 -30.22 15.09 -14.01
CA ALA A 28 -31.60 15.00 -14.48
C ALA A 28 -32.62 14.65 -13.38
N ASP A 29 -32.15 14.36 -12.15
CA ASP A 29 -32.97 13.90 -11.01
C ASP A 29 -33.86 12.70 -11.40
N GLY A 30 -33.29 11.72 -12.11
CA GLY A 30 -34.03 10.54 -12.55
C GLY A 30 -33.39 9.74 -13.68
N ILE A 31 -34.12 8.73 -14.11
CA ILE A 31 -33.76 7.83 -15.20
C ILE A 31 -34.21 8.39 -16.55
N LEU A 32 -33.42 8.15 -17.59
CA LEU A 32 -33.79 8.50 -18.96
C LEU A 32 -35.01 7.65 -19.38
N ASP A 33 -36.13 8.29 -19.67
CA ASP A 33 -37.36 7.64 -20.14
C ASP A 33 -37.76 8.19 -21.52
N ILE A 34 -37.80 7.30 -22.51
CA ILE A 34 -38.24 7.60 -23.87
C ILE A 34 -39.48 6.75 -24.15
N LEU A 35 -40.66 7.35 -23.99
CA LEU A 35 -41.96 6.72 -24.27
C LEU A 35 -42.18 5.38 -23.53
N GLY A 36 -41.69 5.26 -22.29
CA GLY A 36 -41.79 4.07 -21.44
C GLY A 36 -40.63 3.07 -21.61
N TYR A 37 -39.66 3.38 -22.47
CA TYR A 37 -38.40 2.66 -22.56
C TYR A 37 -37.31 3.41 -21.78
N GLN A 38 -36.58 2.69 -20.92
CA GLN A 38 -35.57 3.27 -20.02
C GLN A 38 -34.17 2.77 -20.38
N PRO A 39 -33.56 3.29 -21.46
CA PRO A 39 -32.20 2.92 -21.82
C PRO A 39 -31.18 3.54 -20.87
N ARG A 40 -29.99 2.92 -20.80
CA ARG A 40 -28.83 3.53 -20.16
C ARG A 40 -28.40 4.78 -20.95
N PRO A 41 -28.28 5.96 -20.33
CA PRO A 41 -27.79 7.18 -20.98
C PRO A 41 -26.48 6.99 -21.75
N SER A 42 -25.52 6.29 -21.15
CA SER A 42 -24.24 5.92 -21.77
C SER A 42 -24.40 5.15 -23.07
N PHE A 43 -25.33 4.19 -23.13
CA PHE A 43 -25.62 3.41 -24.34
C PHE A 43 -26.23 4.27 -25.45
N VAL A 44 -27.10 5.22 -25.09
CA VAL A 44 -27.69 6.18 -26.05
C VAL A 44 -26.60 7.11 -26.59
N LEU A 45 -25.72 7.64 -25.74
CA LEU A 45 -24.59 8.47 -26.16
C LEU A 45 -23.66 7.70 -27.09
N PHE A 46 -23.26 6.48 -26.72
CA PHE A 46 -22.41 5.61 -27.54
C PHE A 46 -23.00 5.37 -28.94
N THR A 47 -24.31 5.12 -29.03
CA THR A 47 -24.96 4.75 -30.29
C THR A 47 -25.33 5.96 -31.15
N MET A 48 -25.79 7.05 -30.53
CA MET A 48 -26.41 8.18 -31.24
C MET A 48 -25.52 9.42 -31.32
N SER A 49 -24.53 9.56 -30.43
CA SER A 49 -23.58 10.68 -30.44
C SER A 49 -22.16 10.22 -30.07
N PRO A 50 -21.51 9.38 -30.90
CA PRO A 50 -20.17 8.85 -30.62
C PRO A 50 -19.13 9.94 -30.31
N ASP A 51 -19.16 11.06 -31.05
CA ASP A 51 -18.26 12.19 -30.81
C ASP A 51 -18.41 12.78 -29.40
N THR A 52 -19.63 12.84 -28.88
CA THR A 52 -19.89 13.31 -27.50
C THR A 52 -19.46 12.26 -26.47
N TYR A 53 -19.69 10.98 -26.76
CA TYR A 53 -19.25 9.88 -25.93
C TYR A 53 -17.72 9.82 -25.85
N GLU A 54 -16.99 10.08 -26.93
CA GLU A 54 -15.53 10.16 -26.90
C GLU A 54 -15.05 11.44 -26.21
N ALA A 55 -15.69 12.58 -26.46
CA ALA A 55 -15.30 13.85 -25.84
C ALA A 55 -15.43 13.84 -24.31
N ALA A 56 -16.47 13.21 -23.75
CA ALA A 56 -16.66 13.13 -22.30
C ALA A 56 -15.70 12.14 -21.60
N PHE A 57 -14.95 11.35 -22.36
CA PHE A 57 -13.98 10.41 -21.79
C PHE A 57 -12.80 11.11 -21.13
N SER A 58 -12.37 12.27 -21.65
CA SER A 58 -11.32 13.06 -21.00
C SER A 58 -11.75 13.50 -19.60
N ASP A 59 -12.99 13.94 -19.45
CA ASP A 59 -13.53 14.42 -18.18
C ASP A 59 -13.62 13.27 -17.16
N PHE A 60 -14.08 12.09 -17.61
CA PHE A 60 -14.07 10.87 -16.80
C PHE A 60 -12.65 10.50 -16.34
N THR A 61 -11.68 10.47 -17.26
CA THR A 61 -10.30 10.10 -16.90
C THR A 61 -9.69 11.08 -15.90
N GLN A 62 -9.95 12.38 -16.08
CA GLN A 62 -9.49 13.41 -15.15
C GLN A 62 -10.14 13.25 -13.78
N GLN A 63 -11.47 13.08 -13.71
CA GLN A 63 -12.17 12.92 -12.43
C GLN A 63 -11.75 11.64 -11.72
N ARG A 64 -11.56 10.54 -12.44
CA ARG A 64 -11.04 9.29 -11.88
C ARG A 64 -9.64 9.49 -11.31
N GLU A 65 -8.75 10.14 -12.05
CA GLU A 65 -7.39 10.43 -11.58
C GLU A 65 -7.41 11.30 -10.31
N GLU A 66 -8.23 12.35 -10.27
CA GLU A 66 -8.42 13.20 -9.10
C GLU A 66 -8.96 12.42 -7.90
N GLY A 67 -9.93 11.53 -8.11
CA GLY A 67 -10.45 10.63 -7.07
C GLY A 67 -9.40 9.68 -6.51
N ILE A 68 -8.57 9.08 -7.37
CA ILE A 68 -7.45 8.23 -6.95
C ILE A 68 -6.44 9.06 -6.13
N LYS A 69 -6.09 10.26 -6.59
CA LYS A 69 -5.16 11.15 -5.87
C LYS A 69 -5.66 11.48 -4.47
N GLU A 70 -6.93 11.85 -4.36
CA GLU A 70 -7.56 12.20 -3.10
C GLU A 70 -7.55 11.01 -2.14
N SER A 71 -7.94 9.82 -2.64
CA SER A 71 -7.89 8.60 -1.85
C SER A 71 -6.48 8.28 -1.37
N VAL A 72 -5.48 8.25 -2.26
CA VAL A 72 -4.09 7.94 -1.91
C VAL A 72 -3.55 8.94 -0.88
N CYS A 73 -3.84 10.23 -1.02
CA CYS A 73 -3.34 11.23 -0.08
C CYS A 73 -4.02 11.15 1.31
N ASN A 74 -5.26 10.68 1.40
CA ASN A 74 -6.07 10.80 2.62
C ASN A 74 -6.36 9.47 3.32
N GLN A 75 -6.47 8.37 2.58
CA GLN A 75 -6.95 7.09 3.10
C GLN A 75 -5.88 6.00 3.12
N PHE A 76 -4.86 6.07 2.26
CA PHE A 76 -3.79 5.07 2.23
C PHE A 76 -2.91 5.17 3.48
N PRO A 77 -2.14 4.11 3.79
CA PRO A 77 -1.14 4.14 4.86
C PRO A 77 -0.17 5.30 4.69
N SER A 78 0.14 5.99 5.79
CA SER A 78 0.94 7.24 5.76
C SER A 78 2.25 7.19 4.96
N PRO A 79 3.03 6.10 4.93
CA PRO A 79 4.26 6.05 4.13
C PRO A 79 4.02 6.28 2.63
N ILE A 80 2.94 5.70 2.09
CA ILE A 80 2.57 5.82 0.68
C ILE A 80 2.00 7.23 0.44
N ALA A 81 1.01 7.60 1.26
CA ALA A 81 0.32 8.88 1.16
C ALA A 81 1.28 10.07 1.27
N TYR A 82 2.28 9.99 2.17
CA TYR A 82 3.27 11.04 2.36
C TYR A 82 4.11 11.30 1.10
N TYR A 83 4.68 10.24 0.51
CA TYR A 83 5.51 10.40 -0.68
C TYR A 83 4.71 10.84 -1.89
N PHE A 84 3.50 10.30 -2.06
CA PHE A 84 2.63 10.69 -3.17
C PHE A 84 2.19 12.16 -3.05
N TYR A 85 1.77 12.59 -1.85
CA TYR A 85 1.42 13.99 -1.61
C TYR A 85 2.59 14.93 -1.89
N ARG A 86 3.81 14.56 -1.48
CA ARG A 86 5.03 15.32 -1.76
C ARG A 86 5.37 15.35 -3.26
N PHE A 87 5.12 14.26 -3.98
CA PHE A 87 5.27 14.19 -5.44
C PHE A 87 4.33 15.16 -6.16
N GLU A 88 3.09 15.30 -5.70
CA GLU A 88 2.10 16.22 -6.29
C GLU A 88 2.34 17.68 -5.87
N ASN A 89 2.72 17.93 -4.61
CA ASN A 89 2.63 19.28 -4.02
C ASN A 89 3.93 19.83 -3.39
N GLY A 90 4.94 19.00 -3.16
CA GLY A 90 6.02 19.29 -2.20
C GLY A 90 7.44 19.03 -2.72
N TYR A 91 7.70 19.32 -4.00
CA TYR A 91 9.00 19.15 -4.66
C TYR A 91 9.60 20.49 -5.11
N GLU A 92 10.93 20.58 -5.11
CA GLU A 92 11.71 21.74 -5.51
C GLU A 92 12.33 21.58 -6.91
N SER A 93 12.49 20.34 -7.38
CA SER A 93 13.01 20.01 -8.72
C SER A 93 12.36 18.75 -9.30
N ASP A 94 12.43 18.57 -10.62
CA ASP A 94 11.92 17.37 -11.30
C ASP A 94 12.68 16.11 -10.86
N LEU A 95 13.98 16.23 -10.54
CA LEU A 95 14.75 15.12 -9.96
C LEU A 95 14.22 14.71 -8.58
N GLN A 96 13.94 15.68 -7.70
CA GLN A 96 13.33 15.39 -6.41
C GLN A 96 11.93 14.79 -6.58
N ARG A 97 11.12 15.35 -7.49
CA ARG A 97 9.79 14.86 -7.82
C ARG A 97 9.85 13.40 -8.27
N LEU A 98 10.77 13.07 -9.17
CA LEU A 98 11.01 11.70 -9.62
C LEU A 98 11.33 10.75 -8.45
N HIS A 99 12.20 11.16 -7.52
CA HIS A 99 12.50 10.36 -6.34
C HIS A 99 11.27 10.14 -5.45
N LEU A 100 10.42 11.16 -5.28
CA LEU A 100 9.18 11.03 -4.51
C LEU A 100 8.18 10.07 -5.17
N LEU A 101 8.08 10.10 -6.51
CA LEU A 101 7.26 9.12 -7.25
C LEU A 101 7.77 7.70 -7.01
N ARG A 102 9.09 7.51 -7.07
CA ARG A 102 9.74 6.23 -6.76
C ARG A 102 9.46 5.77 -5.33
N ASP A 103 9.69 6.64 -4.37
CA ASP A 103 9.54 6.33 -2.97
C ASP A 103 8.06 6.01 -2.63
N THR A 104 7.10 6.51 -3.42
CA THR A 104 5.67 6.14 -3.34
C THR A 104 5.46 4.66 -3.62
N TRP A 105 5.83 4.16 -4.81
CA TRP A 105 5.59 2.74 -5.13
C TRP A 105 6.52 1.81 -4.34
N GLU A 106 7.72 2.25 -3.96
CA GLU A 106 8.59 1.45 -3.09
C GLU A 106 7.94 1.29 -1.71
N SER A 107 7.33 2.35 -1.17
CA SER A 107 6.57 2.28 0.08
C SER A 107 5.37 1.34 -0.02
N VAL A 108 4.70 1.26 -1.18
CA VAL A 108 3.66 0.24 -1.42
C VAL A 108 4.24 -1.16 -1.24
N ILE A 109 5.37 -1.45 -1.90
CA ILE A 109 6.04 -2.76 -1.82
C ILE A 109 6.44 -3.07 -0.38
N ASP A 110 6.95 -2.08 0.35
CA ASP A 110 7.37 -2.27 1.73
C ASP A 110 6.20 -2.58 2.67
N ILE A 111 5.08 -1.89 2.50
CA ILE A 111 3.87 -2.15 3.27
C ILE A 111 3.34 -3.54 2.95
N LEU A 112 3.19 -3.90 1.68
CA LEU A 112 2.71 -5.24 1.27
C LEU A 112 3.65 -6.35 1.77
N HIS A 113 4.96 -6.14 1.72
CA HIS A 113 5.93 -7.09 2.24
C HIS A 113 5.86 -7.22 3.75
N ALA A 114 5.75 -6.11 4.48
CA ALA A 114 5.54 -6.11 5.92
C ALA A 114 4.25 -6.85 6.32
N LEU A 115 3.15 -6.63 5.58
CA LEU A 115 1.88 -7.30 5.77
C LEU A 115 1.99 -8.81 5.54
N ALA A 116 2.60 -9.23 4.41
CA ALA A 116 2.77 -10.64 4.10
C ALA A 116 3.57 -11.37 5.21
N VAL A 117 4.70 -10.80 5.62
CA VAL A 117 5.54 -11.36 6.70
C VAL A 117 4.79 -11.42 8.02
N ALA A 118 4.10 -10.34 8.37
CA ALA A 118 3.38 -10.24 9.63
C ALA A 118 2.15 -11.17 9.69
N GLU A 119 1.42 -11.31 8.58
CA GLU A 119 0.28 -12.22 8.47
C GLU A 119 0.72 -13.68 8.52
N CYS A 120 1.82 -14.02 7.82
CA CYS A 120 2.42 -15.36 7.88
C CYS A 120 2.82 -15.73 9.32
N ARG A 121 3.45 -14.79 10.04
CA ARG A 121 3.77 -14.93 11.47
C ARG A 121 2.53 -15.08 12.34
N HIS A 122 1.52 -14.26 12.12
CA HIS A 122 0.27 -14.30 12.87
C HIS A 122 -0.42 -15.66 12.77
N ARG A 123 -0.49 -16.20 11.54
CA ARG A 123 -1.09 -17.50 11.24
C ARG A 123 -0.20 -18.68 11.63
N ASN A 124 1.05 -18.43 12.01
CA ASN A 124 2.04 -19.43 12.42
C ASN A 124 2.21 -20.56 11.41
N ILE A 125 2.30 -20.20 10.13
CA ILE A 125 2.44 -21.16 9.04
C ILE A 125 3.92 -21.34 8.73
N GLN A 126 4.38 -22.59 8.78
CA GLN A 126 5.75 -22.96 8.43
C GLN A 126 6.04 -22.51 7.01
N VAL A 127 7.15 -21.80 6.78
CA VAL A 127 7.55 -21.31 5.47
C VAL A 127 8.40 -22.37 4.77
N ALA A 128 7.99 -22.76 3.57
CA ALA A 128 8.65 -23.82 2.80
C ALA A 128 9.75 -23.26 1.87
N ASP A 129 10.67 -24.14 1.46
CA ASP A 129 11.65 -23.84 0.42
C ASP A 129 10.96 -23.39 -0.88
N PRO A 130 11.58 -22.46 -1.66
CA PRO A 130 12.95 -21.97 -1.52
C PRO A 130 13.07 -20.62 -0.79
N LEU A 131 12.05 -20.18 -0.02
CA LEU A 131 12.14 -18.94 0.76
C LEU A 131 12.97 -19.19 2.03
N LYS A 132 13.98 -18.36 2.29
CA LYS A 132 14.85 -18.49 3.48
C LYS A 132 14.60 -17.36 4.46
N PHE A 133 14.82 -17.61 5.75
CA PHE A 133 14.67 -16.60 6.82
C PHE A 133 15.38 -15.27 6.51
N LYS A 134 16.62 -15.34 5.99
CA LYS A 134 17.40 -14.15 5.61
C LYS A 134 16.74 -13.31 4.51
N ASP A 135 15.93 -13.94 3.66
CA ASP A 135 15.27 -13.27 2.54
C ASP A 135 14.16 -12.34 3.03
N LEU A 136 13.60 -12.59 4.23
CA LEU A 136 12.64 -11.68 4.88
C LEU A 136 13.27 -10.32 5.24
N PHE A 137 14.59 -10.26 5.39
CA PHE A 137 15.34 -9.06 5.75
C PHE A 137 16.20 -8.55 4.58
N THR A 138 15.64 -8.58 3.38
CA THR A 138 16.30 -8.14 2.15
C THR A 138 16.18 -6.63 1.90
N ASP A 139 17.20 -6.06 1.27
CA ASP A 139 17.24 -4.70 0.75
C ASP A 139 16.81 -4.60 -0.73
N SER A 140 16.60 -5.74 -1.39
CA SER A 140 16.15 -5.80 -2.79
C SER A 140 14.63 -5.71 -2.88
N ILE A 141 14.14 -4.65 -3.53
CA ILE A 141 12.72 -4.48 -3.86
C ILE A 141 12.17 -5.66 -4.69
N ALA A 142 12.95 -6.16 -5.65
CA ALA A 142 12.56 -7.33 -6.44
C ALA A 142 12.38 -8.57 -5.55
N LYS A 143 13.26 -8.74 -4.55
CA LYS A 143 13.15 -9.85 -3.62
C LYS A 143 11.96 -9.70 -2.66
N ARG A 144 11.60 -8.48 -2.25
CA ARG A 144 10.38 -8.20 -1.47
C ARG A 144 9.13 -8.62 -2.25
N LEU A 145 9.04 -8.28 -3.54
CA LEU A 145 7.96 -8.73 -4.43
C LEU A 145 7.90 -10.26 -4.55
N GLU A 146 9.03 -10.92 -4.74
CA GLU A 146 9.08 -12.40 -4.73
C GLU A 146 8.62 -12.99 -3.40
N ASN A 147 8.98 -12.37 -2.27
CA ASN A 147 8.58 -12.84 -0.94
C ASN A 147 7.07 -12.73 -0.76
N ILE A 148 6.45 -11.61 -1.18
CA ILE A 148 4.99 -11.41 -1.12
C ILE A 148 4.29 -12.55 -1.87
N GLU A 149 4.68 -12.82 -3.11
CA GLU A 149 4.07 -13.89 -3.91
C GLU A 149 4.24 -15.27 -3.28
N ARG A 150 5.46 -15.59 -2.80
CA ARG A 150 5.73 -16.89 -2.18
C ARG A 150 4.91 -17.10 -0.93
N ILE A 151 4.84 -16.10 -0.06
CA ILE A 151 4.04 -16.16 1.17
C ILE A 151 2.56 -16.32 0.81
N THR A 152 2.04 -15.51 -0.12
CA THR A 152 0.65 -15.60 -0.57
C THR A 152 0.29 -16.97 -1.14
N ASN A 153 1.14 -17.51 -2.03
CA ASN A 153 0.93 -18.81 -2.64
C ASN A 153 0.95 -19.93 -1.59
N GLN A 154 1.83 -19.81 -0.60
CA GLN A 154 1.92 -20.77 0.48
C GLN A 154 0.69 -20.74 1.39
N LEU A 155 0.23 -19.56 1.80
CA LEU A 155 -1.01 -19.42 2.57
C LEU A 155 -2.20 -20.00 1.78
N SER A 156 -2.25 -19.74 0.48
CA SER A 156 -3.29 -20.30 -0.40
C SER A 156 -3.23 -21.83 -0.49
N ALA A 157 -2.03 -22.43 -0.51
CA ALA A 157 -1.86 -23.88 -0.50
C ALA A 157 -2.36 -24.54 0.80
N GLU A 158 -2.33 -23.81 1.92
CA GLU A 158 -2.92 -24.20 3.21
C GLU A 158 -4.44 -23.89 3.29
N GLY A 159 -5.06 -23.48 2.17
CA GLY A 159 -6.49 -23.16 2.10
C GLY A 159 -6.87 -21.81 2.72
N ILE A 160 -5.90 -20.93 2.91
CA ILE A 160 -6.10 -19.60 3.49
C ILE A 160 -5.96 -18.55 2.42
N TYR A 161 -6.97 -17.69 2.28
CA TYR A 161 -6.87 -16.51 1.42
C TYR A 161 -6.40 -15.30 2.25
N PRO A 162 -5.14 -14.86 2.11
CA PRO A 162 -4.58 -13.86 3.01
C PRO A 162 -5.01 -12.44 2.65
N SER A 163 -5.00 -11.54 3.63
CA SER A 163 -5.36 -10.13 3.45
C SER A 163 -4.53 -9.50 2.35
N VAL A 164 -3.21 -9.75 2.34
CA VAL A 164 -2.30 -9.21 1.32
C VAL A 164 -2.68 -9.62 -0.12
N ALA A 165 -3.28 -10.80 -0.32
CA ALA A 165 -3.71 -11.26 -1.64
C ALA A 165 -5.03 -10.64 -2.11
N LYS A 166 -5.87 -10.18 -1.17
CA LYS A 166 -7.06 -9.38 -1.47
C LYS A 166 -6.67 -7.98 -1.96
N ILE A 167 -5.66 -7.40 -1.31
CA ILE A 167 -5.18 -6.05 -1.61
C ILE A 167 -4.32 -6.03 -2.86
N SER A 168 -3.46 -7.04 -3.05
CA SER A 168 -2.52 -7.12 -4.17
C SER A 168 -2.71 -8.40 -4.98
N PRO A 169 -3.68 -8.42 -5.91
CA PRO A 169 -3.83 -9.52 -6.86
C PRO A 169 -2.56 -9.77 -7.68
N ALA A 170 -2.40 -10.98 -8.21
CA ALA A 170 -1.22 -11.38 -8.97
C ALA A 170 -0.93 -10.47 -10.18
N ALA A 171 -1.97 -9.95 -10.84
CA ALA A 171 -1.84 -9.01 -11.95
C ALA A 171 -1.19 -7.69 -11.50
N THR A 172 -1.62 -7.15 -10.36
CA THR A 172 -1.06 -5.92 -9.78
C THR A 172 0.40 -6.13 -9.36
N LEU A 173 0.75 -7.26 -8.75
CA LEU A 173 2.14 -7.61 -8.42
C LEU A 173 3.02 -7.73 -9.67
N ALA A 174 2.49 -8.26 -10.77
CA ALA A 174 3.19 -8.32 -12.05
C ALA A 174 3.45 -6.90 -12.61
N ALA A 175 2.44 -6.02 -12.60
CA ALA A 175 2.60 -4.62 -13.01
C ALA A 175 3.67 -3.89 -12.16
N MET A 176 3.66 -4.10 -10.84
CA MET A 176 4.68 -3.55 -9.94
C MET A 176 6.10 -4.06 -10.25
N LYS A 177 6.24 -5.34 -10.65
CA LYS A 177 7.52 -5.90 -11.07
C LYS A 177 8.02 -5.25 -12.35
N GLU A 178 7.15 -5.08 -13.35
CA GLU A 178 7.48 -4.41 -14.60
C GLU A 178 7.93 -2.97 -14.34
N LEU A 179 7.17 -2.23 -13.50
CA LEU A 179 7.52 -0.87 -13.09
C LEU A 179 8.89 -0.80 -12.40
N ASN A 180 9.19 -1.75 -11.51
CA ASN A 180 10.48 -1.86 -10.85
C ASN A 180 11.63 -2.27 -11.80
N GLN A 181 11.36 -3.08 -12.83
CA GLN A 181 12.34 -3.43 -13.86
C GLN A 181 12.66 -2.22 -14.75
N SER A 182 11.63 -1.50 -15.20
CA SER A 182 11.78 -0.22 -15.89
C SER A 182 12.66 0.72 -15.07
N ARG A 183 12.37 0.92 -13.78
CA ARG A 183 13.21 1.70 -12.84
C ARG A 183 14.69 1.28 -12.83
N ASN A 184 14.99 -0.02 -12.78
CA ASN A 184 16.37 -0.51 -12.72
C ASN A 184 17.19 -0.09 -13.94
N ALA A 185 16.59 -0.09 -15.13
CA ALA A 185 17.26 0.38 -16.34
C ALA A 185 17.72 1.84 -16.21
N PHE A 186 16.98 2.67 -15.45
CA PHE A 186 17.27 4.10 -15.27
C PHE A 186 18.15 4.42 -14.05
N SER A 187 18.11 3.60 -12.99
CA SER A 187 18.95 3.82 -11.79
C SER A 187 20.45 3.64 -12.05
N HIS A 188 20.82 2.99 -13.17
CA HIS A 188 22.21 2.82 -13.60
C HIS A 188 22.78 4.01 -14.40
N SER A 189 21.97 5.00 -14.79
CA SER A 189 22.46 6.24 -15.39
C SER A 189 22.83 7.24 -14.30
N ALA A 190 24.12 7.35 -13.99
CA ALA A 190 24.64 8.31 -13.01
C ALA A 190 24.29 9.75 -13.42
N ALA A 191 23.63 10.47 -12.50
CA ALA A 191 23.15 11.85 -12.64
C ALA A 191 22.18 12.10 -13.82
N GLN A 192 20.90 11.87 -13.58
CA GLN A 192 19.85 12.31 -14.51
C GLN A 192 19.72 13.84 -14.50
N SER A 193 19.57 14.41 -15.69
CA SER A 193 19.19 15.82 -15.85
C SER A 193 17.71 16.04 -15.53
N GLU A 194 17.33 17.27 -15.18
CA GLU A 194 15.93 17.67 -14.94
C GLU A 194 15.01 17.32 -16.13
N ALA A 195 15.47 17.50 -17.37
CA ALA A 195 14.70 17.16 -18.56
C ALA A 195 14.44 15.65 -18.69
N GLN A 196 15.43 14.82 -18.33
CA GLN A 196 15.26 13.37 -18.32
C GLN A 196 14.30 12.94 -17.21
N ALA A 197 14.38 13.57 -16.04
CA ALA A 197 13.47 13.30 -14.93
C ALA A 197 12.02 13.62 -15.30
N ARG A 198 11.78 14.74 -15.99
CA ARG A 198 10.45 15.15 -16.46
C ARG A 198 9.83 14.17 -17.44
N ASN A 199 10.60 13.73 -18.44
CA ASN A 199 10.13 12.74 -19.40
C ASN A 199 9.77 11.44 -18.69
N TRP A 200 10.61 11.02 -17.74
CA TRP A 200 10.35 9.81 -16.97
C TRP A 200 9.09 9.89 -16.12
N ILE A 201 8.87 11.03 -15.47
CA ILE A 201 7.63 11.27 -14.74
C ILE A 201 6.45 11.12 -15.71
N SER A 202 6.51 11.75 -16.89
CA SER A 202 5.44 11.62 -17.89
C SER A 202 5.20 10.17 -18.33
N ASP A 203 6.27 9.38 -18.48
CA ASP A 203 6.19 8.00 -18.96
C ASP A 203 5.65 7.05 -17.88
N ALA A 204 6.11 7.18 -16.64
CA ALA A 204 5.81 6.24 -15.56
C ALA A 204 4.58 6.63 -14.73
N TYR A 205 4.16 7.89 -14.77
CA TYR A 205 3.10 8.39 -13.89
C TYR A 205 1.79 7.64 -14.08
N VAL A 206 1.40 7.40 -15.33
CA VAL A 206 0.18 6.66 -15.66
C VAL A 206 0.23 5.26 -15.05
N ASP A 207 1.36 4.55 -15.20
CA ASP A 207 1.53 3.21 -14.63
C ASP A 207 1.48 3.21 -13.10
N VAL A 208 2.06 4.23 -12.45
CA VAL A 208 2.00 4.37 -10.98
C VAL A 208 0.57 4.62 -10.51
N VAL A 209 -0.17 5.52 -11.15
CA VAL A 209 -1.55 5.83 -10.78
C VAL A 209 -2.45 4.61 -11.00
N GLU A 210 -2.27 3.87 -12.09
CA GLU A 210 -3.00 2.63 -12.35
C GLU A 210 -2.71 1.56 -11.29
N VAL A 211 -1.44 1.38 -10.90
CA VAL A 211 -1.08 0.47 -9.81
C VAL A 211 -1.72 0.93 -8.49
N LEU A 212 -1.74 2.22 -8.19
CA LEU A 212 -2.38 2.73 -6.97
C LEU A 212 -3.90 2.52 -6.99
N ALA A 213 -4.54 2.67 -8.16
CA ALA A 213 -5.96 2.38 -8.33
C ALA A 213 -6.28 0.90 -8.12
N ASP A 214 -5.44 0.00 -8.63
CA ASP A 214 -5.57 -1.46 -8.46
C ASP A 214 -5.26 -1.93 -7.02
N LEU A 215 -4.84 -1.01 -6.14
CA LEU A 215 -4.51 -1.26 -4.73
C LEU A 215 -5.44 -0.48 -3.78
N ASP A 216 -6.65 -0.16 -4.21
CA ASP A 216 -7.70 0.50 -3.41
C ASP A 216 -7.95 -0.18 -2.05
N GLY A 217 -7.78 -1.50 -1.95
CA GLY A 217 -7.84 -2.23 -0.68
C GLY A 217 -6.84 -1.77 0.39
N LEU A 218 -5.82 -0.96 0.04
CA LEU A 218 -4.94 -0.29 1.00
C LEU A 218 -5.69 0.74 1.85
N GLU A 219 -6.82 1.28 1.38
CA GLU A 219 -7.69 2.20 2.13
C GLU A 219 -8.26 1.56 3.40
N ASP A 220 -8.49 0.25 3.38
CA ASP A 220 -9.06 -0.50 4.50
C ASP A 220 -8.01 -0.92 5.53
N ILE A 221 -6.73 -0.71 5.23
CA ILE A 221 -5.63 -1.07 6.13
C ILE A 221 -5.40 0.06 7.13
N GLN A 222 -5.33 -0.31 8.40
CA GLN A 222 -4.97 0.63 9.46
C GLN A 222 -3.67 0.21 10.13
N ILE A 223 -2.61 0.96 9.86
CA ILE A 223 -1.36 0.88 10.62
C ILE A 223 -1.53 1.73 11.88
N VAL A 224 -1.33 1.10 13.04
CA VAL A 224 -1.60 1.74 14.32
C VAL A 224 -0.51 1.45 15.34
N ARG A 225 -0.24 2.41 16.23
CA ARG A 225 0.55 2.19 17.44
C ARG A 225 -0.39 1.97 18.61
N TYR A 226 -0.27 0.83 19.27
CA TYR A 226 -1.02 0.56 20.49
C TYR A 226 -0.53 1.44 21.64
N LEU A 227 -1.45 2.18 22.28
CA LEU A 227 -1.15 3.04 23.43
C LEU A 227 -1.63 2.39 24.73
N SER A 228 -2.90 1.97 24.78
CA SER A 228 -3.51 1.36 25.96
C SER A 228 -4.81 0.64 25.61
N GLN A 229 -5.33 -0.16 26.53
CA GLN A 229 -6.64 -0.78 26.43
C GLN A 229 -7.64 0.01 27.30
N VAL A 230 -8.75 0.46 26.71
CA VAL A 230 -9.79 1.22 27.40
C VAL A 230 -10.71 0.28 28.18
N ASP A 231 -11.10 -0.82 27.54
CA ASP A 231 -11.89 -1.91 28.10
C ASP A 231 -11.57 -3.23 27.39
N GLY A 232 -12.26 -4.32 27.73
CA GLY A 232 -12.00 -5.65 27.16
C GLY A 232 -12.04 -5.76 25.63
N THR A 233 -12.67 -4.82 24.92
CA THR A 233 -12.87 -4.85 23.46
C THR A 233 -12.56 -3.51 22.78
N THR A 234 -11.94 -2.57 23.48
CA THR A 234 -11.63 -1.24 22.94
C THR A 234 -10.16 -0.91 23.15
N LEU A 235 -9.44 -0.74 22.04
CA LEU A 235 -8.04 -0.34 22.02
C LEU A 235 -7.93 1.17 21.79
N ARG A 236 -7.08 1.84 22.55
CA ARG A 236 -6.68 3.22 22.28
C ARG A 236 -5.40 3.21 21.46
N CYS A 237 -5.49 3.72 20.24
CA CYS A 237 -4.42 3.62 19.25
C CYS A 237 -4.11 4.98 18.64
N GLU A 238 -2.85 5.18 18.27
CA GLU A 238 -2.44 6.24 17.36
C GLU A 238 -2.45 5.69 15.93
N ILE A 239 -3.09 6.42 15.00
CA ILE A 239 -3.38 5.99 13.63
C ILE A 239 -2.41 6.64 12.66
N PHE A 240 -1.88 5.87 11.72
CA PHE A 240 -1.01 6.34 10.63
C PHE A 240 -1.70 6.16 9.27
N ARG A 241 -2.55 7.13 8.94
CA ARG A 241 -3.33 7.18 7.71
C ARG A 241 -3.19 8.57 7.07
N GLY A 242 -3.08 8.59 5.75
CA GLY A 242 -2.95 9.82 4.97
C GLY A 242 -1.60 10.52 5.14
N HIS A 243 -1.44 11.61 4.41
CA HIS A 243 -0.18 12.36 4.29
C HIS A 243 0.13 13.26 5.50
N SER A 244 -0.84 13.52 6.37
CA SER A 244 -0.67 14.41 7.52
C SER A 244 0.30 13.83 8.54
N SER A 245 1.20 14.67 9.06
CA SER A 245 2.07 14.35 10.20
C SER A 245 1.39 14.57 11.56
N THR A 246 0.10 14.92 11.56
CA THR A 246 -0.64 15.22 12.78
C THR A 246 -1.00 13.94 13.52
N ARG A 247 -0.65 13.90 14.81
CA ARG A 247 -0.99 12.79 15.68
C ARG A 247 -2.51 12.63 15.79
N THR A 248 -3.01 11.49 15.33
CA THR A 248 -4.42 11.13 15.42
C THR A 248 -4.59 9.93 16.34
N ILE A 249 -5.33 10.11 17.44
CA ILE A 249 -5.62 9.05 18.42
C ILE A 249 -7.09 8.67 18.31
N GLN A 250 -7.37 7.38 18.17
CA GLN A 250 -8.72 6.85 18.05
C GLN A 250 -8.92 5.63 18.95
N ASN A 251 -10.17 5.42 19.37
CA ASN A 251 -10.58 4.21 20.04
C ASN A 251 -11.11 3.23 18.99
N ILE A 252 -10.47 2.08 18.87
CA ILE A 252 -10.80 1.03 17.90
C ILE A 252 -11.53 -0.08 18.64
N LYS A 253 -12.73 -0.41 18.16
CA LYS A 253 -13.49 -1.56 18.65
C LYS A 253 -12.99 -2.83 18.00
N ILE A 254 -12.78 -3.86 18.81
CA ILE A 254 -12.35 -5.19 18.38
C ILE A 254 -13.37 -6.23 18.83
N SER A 255 -13.46 -7.34 18.12
CA SER A 255 -14.28 -8.47 18.52
C SER A 255 -13.66 -9.19 19.72
N HIS A 256 -14.48 -9.96 20.44
CA HIS A 256 -13.97 -10.80 21.53
C HIS A 256 -12.96 -11.84 21.02
N GLN A 257 -13.16 -12.36 19.81
CA GLN A 257 -12.24 -13.30 19.18
C GLN A 257 -10.88 -12.65 18.90
N GLN A 258 -10.87 -11.44 18.32
CA GLN A 258 -9.64 -10.66 18.12
C GLN A 258 -8.91 -10.38 19.45
N MET A 259 -9.65 -10.15 20.53
CA MET A 259 -9.06 -10.00 21.87
C MET A 259 -8.28 -11.27 22.24
N LEU A 260 -8.94 -12.43 22.17
CA LEU A 260 -8.35 -13.71 22.58
C LEU A 260 -7.13 -14.08 21.73
N ASP A 261 -7.20 -13.85 20.41
CA ASP A 261 -6.14 -14.24 19.48
C ASP A 261 -4.89 -13.35 19.58
N SER A 262 -5.06 -12.09 20.00
CA SER A 262 -4.03 -11.05 19.87
C SER A 262 -3.54 -10.44 21.18
N ALA A 263 -4.26 -10.57 22.29
CA ALA A 263 -3.94 -9.81 23.50
C ALA A 263 -2.60 -10.15 24.14
N GLU A 264 -2.30 -11.44 24.33
CA GLU A 264 -1.04 -11.85 24.94
C GLU A 264 0.16 -11.50 24.05
N LYS A 265 -0.02 -11.50 22.73
CA LYS A 265 1.04 -11.28 21.74
C LYS A 265 1.30 -9.80 21.49
N TYR A 266 0.25 -9.01 21.31
CA TYR A 266 0.35 -7.71 20.64
C TYR A 266 -0.12 -6.52 21.47
N PHE A 267 -0.96 -6.69 22.49
CA PHE A 267 -1.54 -5.54 23.22
C PHE A 267 -0.62 -5.05 24.35
N ARG A 268 0.59 -4.64 23.96
CA ARG A 268 1.63 -4.14 24.85
C ARG A 268 2.07 -2.74 24.41
N PRO A 269 2.32 -1.79 25.32
CA PRO A 269 2.71 -0.43 24.95
C PRO A 269 3.89 -0.41 23.96
N GLY A 270 3.76 0.39 22.89
CA GLY A 270 4.80 0.49 21.87
C GLY A 270 4.80 -0.65 20.84
N GLN A 271 3.74 -1.45 20.77
CA GLN A 271 3.53 -2.36 19.64
C GLN A 271 2.98 -1.61 18.43
N MET A 272 3.53 -1.92 17.25
CA MET A 272 2.99 -1.50 15.96
C MET A 272 2.10 -2.63 15.46
N LEU A 273 0.84 -2.32 15.18
CA LEU A 273 -0.17 -3.26 14.74
C LEU A 273 -0.68 -2.86 13.36
N VAL A 274 -1.21 -3.84 12.65
CA VAL A 274 -2.10 -3.62 11.53
C VAL A 274 -3.47 -4.20 11.84
N ILE A 275 -4.51 -3.50 11.41
CA ILE A 275 -5.86 -4.04 11.30
C ILE A 275 -6.18 -4.16 9.82
N ALA A 276 -6.44 -5.39 9.38
CA ALA A 276 -6.75 -5.71 7.98
C ALA A 276 -7.65 -6.94 7.93
N ASP A 277 -8.71 -6.91 7.11
CA ASP A 277 -9.61 -8.05 6.87
C ASP A 277 -10.14 -8.72 8.16
N GLY A 278 -10.46 -7.92 9.17
CA GLY A 278 -10.93 -8.44 10.47
C GLY A 278 -9.88 -9.12 11.33
N LEU A 279 -8.59 -9.02 10.98
CA LEU A 279 -7.47 -9.52 11.78
C LEU A 279 -6.68 -8.37 12.42
N ILE A 280 -5.97 -8.67 13.50
CA ILE A 280 -5.07 -7.74 14.19
C ILE A 280 -3.76 -8.44 14.48
N PHE A 281 -2.67 -7.95 13.88
CA PHE A 281 -1.35 -8.55 14.06
C PHE A 281 -0.22 -7.53 14.09
N GLY A 282 0.89 -7.91 14.72
CA GLY A 282 2.04 -7.02 14.92
C GLY A 282 2.89 -6.85 13.65
N LEU A 283 3.29 -5.62 13.35
CA LEU A 283 4.14 -5.28 12.20
C LEU A 283 5.65 -5.26 12.52
N ARG A 284 6.02 -5.31 13.80
CA ARG A 284 7.43 -5.40 14.20
C ARG A 284 8.02 -6.76 13.77
N PRO A 285 9.28 -6.82 13.28
CA PRO A 285 10.23 -5.71 13.16
C PRO A 285 10.16 -4.96 11.81
N MET A 286 9.25 -5.28 10.89
CA MET A 286 9.22 -4.65 9.56
C MET A 286 8.85 -3.17 9.64
N ILE A 287 7.94 -2.81 10.53
CA ILE A 287 7.53 -1.43 10.79
C ILE A 287 7.61 -1.16 12.29
N CYS A 288 8.32 -0.09 12.66
CA CYS A 288 8.39 0.43 14.01
C CYS A 288 8.05 1.93 14.02
N PHE A 289 8.28 2.60 15.15
CA PHE A 289 8.06 4.04 15.27
C PHE A 289 9.22 4.69 16.02
N ARG A 290 9.34 6.00 15.84
CA ARG A 290 10.23 6.86 16.61
C ARG A 290 9.47 8.10 17.04
N GLU A 291 9.56 8.43 18.33
CA GLU A 291 9.10 9.73 18.83
C GLU A 291 10.19 10.77 18.62
N ASP A 292 9.82 12.01 18.32
CA ASP A 292 10.74 13.12 18.46
C ASP A 292 11.20 13.25 19.92
N GLY A 293 12.36 13.90 20.15
CA GLY A 293 12.94 14.02 21.50
C GLY A 293 12.07 14.78 22.51
N VAL A 294 10.90 15.29 22.11
CA VAL A 294 9.95 16.05 22.93
C VAL A 294 8.60 15.32 23.07
N GLY A 295 8.39 14.20 22.38
CA GLY A 295 7.17 13.40 22.37
C GLY A 295 5.97 14.03 21.65
N HIS A 296 6.19 15.06 20.82
CA HIS A 296 5.13 15.78 20.12
C HIS A 296 4.73 15.12 18.80
N THR A 297 5.71 14.57 18.08
CA THR A 297 5.48 13.84 16.84
C THR A 297 5.99 12.40 16.93
N THR A 298 5.18 11.48 16.43
CA THR A 298 5.58 10.09 16.20
C THR A 298 5.74 9.89 14.70
N ARG A 299 6.85 9.30 14.29
CA ARG A 299 7.10 8.95 12.89
C ARG A 299 7.16 7.44 12.72
N LEU A 300 6.61 6.96 11.61
CA LEU A 300 6.77 5.58 11.19
C LEU A 300 8.20 5.34 10.70
N CYS A 301 8.70 4.16 11.01
CA CYS A 301 9.99 3.68 10.59
C CYS A 301 9.81 2.39 9.79
N ILE A 302 10.23 2.35 8.53
CA ILE A 302 10.10 1.17 7.64
C ILE A 302 11.45 0.50 7.46
N PHE A 303 11.50 -0.81 7.63
CA PHE A 303 12.72 -1.60 7.45
C PHE A 303 13.25 -1.50 6.00
N ARG A 304 14.54 -1.21 5.87
CA ARG A 304 15.22 -1.09 4.58
C ARG A 304 16.25 -2.18 4.36
N LYS A 305 17.14 -2.39 5.33
CA LYS A 305 18.21 -3.39 5.20
C LYS A 305 18.81 -3.77 6.53
N THR A 306 19.58 -4.85 6.53
CA THR A 306 20.46 -5.17 7.66
C THR A 306 21.85 -4.59 7.43
N ARG A 307 22.50 -4.07 8.47
CA ARG A 307 23.92 -3.67 8.45
C ARG A 307 24.77 -4.44 9.44
N GLY A 308 26.07 -4.51 9.16
CA GLY A 308 27.05 -5.19 10.02
C GLY A 308 27.18 -6.68 9.73
N GLU A 309 27.96 -7.36 10.56
CA GLU A 309 28.24 -8.79 10.44
C GLU A 309 27.44 -9.59 11.47
N ALA A 310 27.19 -10.88 11.16
CA ALA A 310 26.59 -11.77 12.13
C ALA A 310 27.55 -11.98 13.32
N PRO A 311 27.04 -12.10 14.57
CA PRO A 311 25.63 -12.10 14.95
C PRO A 311 25.03 -10.69 15.14
N ASN A 312 25.86 -9.65 15.25
CA ASN A 312 25.49 -8.29 15.63
C ASN A 312 24.88 -7.45 14.48
N ARG A 313 24.12 -8.08 13.58
CA ARG A 313 23.46 -7.35 12.49
C ARG A 313 22.45 -6.37 13.09
N ARG A 314 22.48 -5.13 12.65
CA ARG A 314 21.51 -4.09 13.02
C ARG A 314 20.44 -3.96 11.94
N LEU A 315 19.25 -3.53 12.32
CA LEU A 315 18.17 -3.23 11.39
C LEU A 315 18.21 -1.73 11.07
N GLU A 316 18.37 -1.38 9.80
CA GLU A 316 18.30 -0.01 9.31
C GLU A 316 16.87 0.28 8.82
N TYR A 317 16.32 1.39 9.29
CA TYR A 317 14.99 1.88 8.96
C TYR A 317 15.07 3.22 8.24
N GLU A 318 14.12 3.44 7.34
CA GLU A 318 13.72 4.77 6.90
C GLU A 318 12.80 5.41 7.90
N ILE A 319 13.03 6.67 8.25
CA ILE A 319 12.06 7.46 8.99
C ILE A 319 11.22 8.23 7.98
N ILE A 320 9.91 7.98 7.96
CA ILE A 320 9.03 8.64 6.99
C ILE A 320 9.06 10.17 7.22
N GLY A 321 9.35 10.89 6.15
CA GLY A 321 9.47 12.34 6.14
C GLY A 321 10.76 12.90 6.75
N GLU A 322 11.78 12.08 6.99
CA GLU A 322 13.14 12.56 7.27
C GLU A 322 14.14 11.99 6.25
N ALA A 323 15.15 12.77 5.91
CA ALA A 323 16.28 12.30 5.08
C ALA A 323 17.26 11.39 5.85
N VAL A 324 16.94 11.04 7.10
CA VAL A 324 17.83 10.33 8.02
C VAL A 324 17.41 8.87 8.15
N ARG A 325 18.41 7.99 8.24
CA ARG A 325 18.22 6.56 8.54
C ARG A 325 18.34 6.33 10.04
N HIS A 326 17.54 5.40 10.55
CA HIS A 326 17.59 4.99 11.95
C HIS A 326 18.11 3.56 12.06
N GLU A 327 19.02 3.30 13.00
CA GLU A 327 19.53 1.95 13.23
C GLU A 327 19.10 1.45 14.61
N GLU A 328 18.51 0.25 14.63
CA GLU A 328 18.14 -0.44 15.87
C GLU A 328 18.93 -1.74 16.02
N ASP A 329 19.19 -2.11 17.26
CA ASP A 329 19.70 -3.44 17.60
C ASP A 329 18.60 -4.49 17.31
N ARG A 330 18.97 -5.63 16.71
CA ARG A 330 18.06 -6.76 16.50
C ARG A 330 17.51 -7.32 17.81
N ASN A 331 18.27 -7.22 18.90
CA ASN A 331 17.85 -7.66 20.23
C ASN A 331 16.59 -6.93 20.72
N ASN A 332 16.35 -5.69 20.26
CA ASN A 332 15.12 -4.95 20.56
C ASN A 332 13.86 -5.61 19.95
N PHE A 333 14.04 -6.58 19.06
CA PHE A 333 13.00 -7.34 18.38
C PHE A 333 13.20 -8.85 18.51
N ALA A 334 13.91 -9.31 19.55
CA ALA A 334 14.26 -10.73 19.71
C ALA A 334 13.03 -11.65 19.69
N ILE A 335 11.93 -11.23 20.33
CA ILE A 335 10.66 -11.97 20.34
C ILE A 335 10.14 -12.16 18.92
N GLU A 336 9.98 -11.06 18.18
CA GLU A 336 9.43 -11.10 16.82
C GLU A 336 10.39 -11.82 15.85
N ILE A 337 11.70 -11.68 16.02
CA ILE A 337 12.71 -12.39 15.24
C ILE A 337 12.65 -13.89 15.51
N ASN A 338 12.56 -14.33 16.77
CA ASN A 338 12.49 -15.74 17.14
C ASN A 338 11.19 -16.40 16.65
N GLU A 339 10.06 -15.69 16.72
CA GLU A 339 8.82 -16.15 16.10
C GLU A 339 8.98 -16.36 14.58
N LEU A 340 9.61 -15.41 13.88
CA LEU A 340 9.88 -15.54 12.44
C LEU A 340 10.85 -16.69 12.15
N ARG A 341 11.88 -16.90 12.97
CA ARG A 341 12.83 -18.03 12.85
C ARG A 341 12.13 -19.38 13.02
N GLY A 342 11.19 -19.46 13.96
CA GLY A 342 10.37 -20.65 14.20
C GLY A 342 9.54 -21.06 12.98
N LEU A 343 9.13 -20.11 12.12
CA LEU A 343 8.45 -20.42 10.85
C LEU A 343 9.34 -21.20 9.88
N PHE A 344 10.67 -21.16 10.03
CA PHE A 344 11.62 -21.90 9.20
C PHE A 344 12.24 -23.09 9.93
N GLY A 345 11.70 -23.47 11.11
CA GLY A 345 12.26 -24.53 11.95
C GLY A 345 13.66 -24.22 12.51
N LEU A 346 14.01 -22.93 12.64
CA LEU A 346 15.30 -22.50 13.18
C LEU A 346 15.21 -22.31 14.70
N GLU A 347 16.30 -22.62 15.41
CA GLU A 347 16.44 -22.38 16.86
C GLU A 347 16.43 -20.89 17.20
N GLU A 348 16.05 -20.52 18.42
CA GLU A 348 16.08 -19.14 18.92
C GLU A 348 17.51 -18.56 18.88
N GLU A 349 17.62 -17.26 18.58
CA GLU A 349 18.90 -16.51 18.58
C GLU A 349 19.31 -16.03 19.97
#